data_AF-A0A6I3T2L2-F1
#
_entry.id   AF-A0A6I3T2L2-F1
#
_cell.length_a   1.000
_cell.length_b   1.000
_cell.length_c   1.000
_cell.angle_alpha   90.00
_cell.angle_beta   90.00
_cell.angle_gamma   90.00
#
_symmetry.space_group_name_H-M   'P 1'
#
loop_
_entity.id
_entity.type
_entity.pdbx_description
1 polymer ?
#
loop_
_entity_poly.entity_id
_entity_poly.type
_entity_poly.pdbx_seq_one_letter_code
_entity_poly.pdbx_strand_id
1 'polypeptide(L)'
;GLRAAVGRELSRLLNQRRAGAAAVPLGVIDYGIPDWTGLSAASHDDRQQLARSIVQAVQVFVSPLLEPRAEVSPHPADGQCVLVALSGRLRVGGALVPAAWRIGLASNGTTVMAVD
;
A
#
# COMPACT_ATOMS: atom_id res chain seq x y z
N GLY A 1 10.70 -10.24 -13.68
CA GLY A 1 10.57 -8.93 -14.33
C GLY A 1 10.30 -7.83 -13.30
N LEU A 2 10.49 -6.56 -13.67
CA LEU A 2 10.37 -5.39 -12.78
C LEU A 2 9.04 -5.36 -12.01
N ARG A 3 7.90 -5.59 -12.68
CA ARG A 3 6.57 -5.63 -12.04
C ARG A 3 6.49 -6.61 -10.86
N ALA A 4 7.11 -7.79 -10.98
CA ALA A 4 7.11 -8.79 -9.92
C ALA A 4 8.02 -8.40 -8.74
N ALA A 5 9.15 -7.73 -9.03
CA ALA A 5 10.02 -7.20 -7.98
C ALA A 5 9.31 -6.09 -7.19
N VAL A 6 8.63 -5.18 -7.89
CA VAL A 6 7.80 -4.13 -7.28
C VAL A 6 6.66 -4.73 -6.47
N GLY A 7 5.95 -5.74 -6.99
CA GLY A 7 4.89 -6.43 -6.23
C GLY A 7 5.39 -7.02 -4.91
N ARG A 8 6.57 -7.67 -4.90
CA ARG A 8 7.17 -8.17 -3.67
C ARG A 8 7.51 -7.06 -2.68
N GLU A 9 8.04 -5.94 -3.16
CA GLU A 9 8.39 -4.83 -2.30
C GLU A 9 7.17 -4.13 -1.73
N LEU A 10 6.11 -3.96 -2.52
CA LEU A 10 4.81 -3.48 -2.04
C LEU A 10 4.24 -4.38 -0.94
N SER A 11 4.33 -5.70 -1.12
CA SER A 11 3.91 -6.66 -0.10
C SER A 11 4.71 -6.52 1.20
N ARG A 12 6.04 -6.32 1.12
CA ARG A 12 6.87 -6.09 2.31
C ARG A 12 6.53 -4.78 3.00
N LEU A 13 6.39 -3.70 2.23
CA LEU A 13 6.08 -2.38 2.75
C LEU A 13 4.74 -2.36 3.49
N LEU A 14 3.71 -2.95 2.91
CA LEU A 14 2.38 -2.97 3.51
C LEU A 14 2.25 -3.97 4.68
N ASN A 15 3.12 -4.98 4.74
CA ASN A 15 3.22 -5.88 5.89
C ASN A 15 3.96 -5.27 7.09
N GLN A 16 4.87 -4.31 6.86
CA GLN A 16 5.58 -3.67 7.94
C GLN A 16 4.75 -2.54 8.54
N ARG A 17 4.53 -2.65 9.84
CA ARG A 17 3.87 -1.65 10.66
C ARG A 17 4.92 -0.75 11.25
N ARG A 18 4.68 0.56 11.20
CA ARG A 18 5.44 1.52 12.00
C ARG A 18 4.59 1.99 13.18
N ALA A 19 5.19 1.97 14.36
CA ALA A 19 4.55 2.48 15.58
C ALA A 19 4.71 4.00 15.64
N GLY A 20 3.61 4.72 15.91
CA GLY A 20 3.64 6.16 16.15
C GLY A 20 3.65 7.04 14.90
N ALA A 21 3.80 8.35 15.13
CA ALA A 21 3.83 9.36 14.08
C ALA A 21 5.11 9.26 13.24
N ALA A 22 5.01 9.52 11.94
CA ALA A 22 6.18 9.55 11.06
C ALA A 22 7.00 10.83 11.29
N ALA A 23 8.32 10.70 11.18
CA ALA A 23 9.12 11.87 10.89
C ALA A 23 8.84 12.36 9.46
N VAL A 24 8.88 13.68 9.25
CA VAL A 24 8.80 14.29 7.91
C VAL A 24 10.11 15.02 7.66
N PRO A 25 10.89 14.66 6.63
CA PRO A 25 10.64 13.60 5.63
C PRO A 25 10.78 12.18 6.19
N LEU A 26 10.09 11.21 5.57
CA LEU A 26 10.17 9.78 5.95
C LEU A 26 11.59 9.26 5.75
N GLY A 27 12.13 8.61 6.78
CA GLY A 27 13.43 7.96 6.76
C GLY A 27 13.32 6.43 6.80
N VAL A 28 14.48 5.75 6.86
CA VAL A 28 14.54 4.28 6.94
C VAL A 28 13.77 3.72 8.14
N ILE A 29 13.73 4.46 9.26
CA ILE A 29 12.98 4.08 10.47
C ILE A 29 11.46 4.14 10.29
N ASP A 30 10.99 4.86 9.28
CA ASP A 30 9.56 5.01 8.96
C ASP A 30 9.10 4.00 7.90
N TYR A 31 9.92 2.99 7.56
CA TYR A 31 9.55 1.96 6.60
C TYR A 31 8.31 1.21 7.07
N GLY A 32 7.29 1.19 6.23
CA GLY A 32 5.99 0.59 6.51
C GLY A 32 4.84 1.58 6.35
N ILE A 33 3.67 1.15 6.79
CA ILE A 33 2.47 2.01 6.92
C ILE A 33 2.07 2.16 8.40
N PRO A 34 1.38 3.27 8.77
CA PRO A 34 0.87 3.43 10.12
C PRO A 34 0.02 2.24 10.57
N ASP A 35 -0.01 1.98 11.87
CA ASP A 35 -0.87 0.95 12.45
C ASP A 35 -2.35 1.25 12.19
N TRP A 36 -2.89 0.60 11.17
CA TRP A 36 -4.27 0.59 10.72
C TRP A 36 -5.22 -0.41 11.41
N THR A 37 -4.80 -1.23 12.39
CA THR A 37 -5.72 -2.22 13.00
C THR A 37 -6.81 -1.56 13.84
N GLY A 38 -6.60 -0.31 14.24
CA GLY A 38 -7.63 0.52 14.89
C GLY A 38 -8.56 1.25 13.91
N LEU A 39 -8.31 1.17 12.60
CA LEU A 39 -9.13 1.82 11.58
C LEU A 39 -10.34 0.95 11.25
N SER A 40 -11.51 1.58 11.17
CA SER A 40 -12.73 0.93 10.74
C SER A 40 -12.75 0.82 9.22
N ALA A 41 -12.75 -0.41 8.70
CA ALA A 41 -12.93 -0.66 7.27
C ALA A 41 -14.25 -0.07 6.73
N ALA A 42 -15.26 0.14 7.57
CA ALA A 42 -16.52 0.78 7.20
C ALA A 42 -16.44 2.32 7.14
N SER A 43 -15.53 2.95 7.89
CA SER A 43 -15.31 4.40 7.88
C SER A 43 -14.65 4.85 6.57
N HIS A 44 -15.32 5.74 5.84
CA HIS A 44 -14.76 6.31 4.62
C HIS A 44 -13.52 7.16 4.90
N ASP A 45 -13.51 7.91 5.98
CA ASP A 45 -12.41 8.80 6.33
C ASP A 45 -11.17 8.00 6.73
N ASP A 46 -11.35 6.90 7.47
CA ASP A 46 -10.27 5.98 7.82
C ASP A 46 -9.65 5.36 6.56
N ARG A 47 -10.48 4.92 5.61
CA ARG A 47 -10.01 4.39 4.32
C ARG A 47 -9.25 5.44 3.52
N GLN A 48 -9.71 6.69 3.49
CA GLN A 48 -8.99 7.77 2.81
C GLN A 48 -7.64 8.08 3.49
N GLN A 49 -7.60 8.09 4.82
CA GLN A 49 -6.36 8.30 5.57
C GLN A 49 -5.34 7.19 5.30
N LEU A 50 -5.80 5.93 5.28
CA LEU A 50 -4.98 4.79 4.93
C LEU A 50 -4.45 4.88 3.49
N ALA A 51 -5.32 5.21 2.53
CA ALA A 51 -4.93 5.40 1.13
C ALA A 51 -3.81 6.45 0.97
N ARG A 52 -3.95 7.61 1.62
CA ARG A 52 -2.92 8.68 1.60
C ARG A 52 -1.60 8.19 2.19
N SER A 53 -1.65 7.48 3.32
CA SER A 53 -0.47 6.95 3.99
C SER A 53 0.26 5.92 3.13
N ILE A 54 -0.48 5.05 2.45
CA ILE A 54 0.07 4.07 1.49
C ILE A 54 0.78 4.78 0.34
N VAL A 55 0.15 5.78 -0.28
CA VAL A 55 0.76 6.55 -1.38
C VAL A 55 2.08 7.20 -0.95
N GLN A 56 2.09 7.85 0.22
CA GLN A 56 3.30 8.49 0.75
C GLN A 56 4.43 7.49 0.98
N ALA A 57 4.14 6.35 1.62
CA ALA A 57 5.13 5.31 1.86
C ALA A 57 5.66 4.72 0.54
N VAL A 58 4.78 4.44 -0.43
CA VAL A 58 5.16 3.90 -1.74
C VAL A 58 6.05 4.88 -2.51
N GLN A 59 5.76 6.18 -2.49
CA GLN A 59 6.57 7.21 -3.15
C GLN A 59 8.01 7.25 -2.61
N VAL A 60 8.19 7.02 -1.31
CA VAL A 60 9.51 7.07 -0.66
C VAL A 60 10.27 5.76 -0.82
N PHE A 61 9.60 4.63 -0.60
CA PHE A 61 10.27 3.34 -0.47
C PHE A 61 10.22 2.46 -1.72
N VAL A 62 9.36 2.77 -2.71
CA VAL A 62 9.19 1.97 -3.94
C VAL A 62 9.50 2.81 -5.18
N SER A 63 10.76 3.24 -5.27
CA SER A 63 11.28 4.12 -6.32
C SER A 63 10.92 3.78 -7.78
N PRO A 64 10.92 2.51 -8.26
CA PRO A 64 10.59 2.23 -9.66
C PRO A 64 9.11 2.46 -10.02
N LEU A 65 8.22 2.65 -9.03
CA LEU A 65 6.80 2.92 -9.24
C LEU A 65 6.53 4.43 -9.19
N LEU A 66 6.22 5.00 -10.34
CA LEU A 66 5.92 6.41 -10.51
C LEU A 66 4.41 6.66 -10.41
N GLU A 67 4.04 7.87 -10.00
CA GLU A 67 2.64 8.34 -9.90
C GLU A 67 1.72 7.35 -9.14
N PRO A 68 2.11 6.84 -7.96
CA PRO A 68 1.31 5.85 -7.26
C PRO A 68 -0.04 6.42 -6.85
N ARG A 69 -1.09 5.61 -7.03
CA ARG A 69 -2.46 5.88 -6.57
C ARG A 69 -2.95 4.67 -5.80
N ALA A 70 -3.57 4.91 -4.66
CA ALA A 70 -4.18 3.87 -3.83
C ALA A 70 -5.67 4.17 -3.64
N GLU A 71 -6.50 3.15 -3.83
CA GLU A 71 -7.89 3.14 -3.39
C GLU A 71 -8.06 2.04 -2.35
N VAL A 72 -8.78 2.35 -1.27
CA VAL A 72 -9.05 1.42 -0.18
C VAL A 72 -10.54 1.20 -0.09
N SER A 73 -10.97 -0.06 -0.18
CA SER A 73 -12.36 -0.48 -0.03
C SER A 73 -12.49 -1.55 1.07
N PRO A 74 -13.67 -1.74 1.67
CA PRO A 74 -13.93 -2.93 2.47
C PRO A 74 -13.71 -4.20 1.64
N HIS A 75 -13.24 -5.28 2.27
CA HIS A 75 -13.19 -6.59 1.62
C HIS A 75 -14.62 -7.18 1.56
N PRO A 76 -15.08 -7.67 0.40
CA PRO A 76 -16.49 -8.05 0.22
C PRO A 76 -16.91 -9.27 1.07
N ALA A 77 -15.96 -10.16 1.39
CA ALA A 77 -16.23 -11.34 2.21
C ALA A 77 -15.89 -11.16 3.70
N ASP A 78 -15.18 -10.08 4.06
CA ASP A 78 -14.77 -9.83 5.44
C ASP A 78 -14.75 -8.32 5.70
N GLY A 79 -15.80 -7.81 6.34
CA GLY A 79 -15.95 -6.39 6.63
C GLY A 79 -14.94 -5.82 7.63
N GLN A 80 -14.07 -6.65 8.22
CA GLN A 80 -12.94 -6.21 9.05
C GLN A 80 -11.64 -6.10 8.25
N CYS A 81 -11.60 -6.67 7.04
CA CYS A 81 -10.48 -6.55 6.12
C CYS A 81 -10.71 -5.41 5.13
N VAL A 82 -9.62 -4.84 4.62
CA VAL A 82 -9.66 -3.89 3.50
C VAL A 82 -8.93 -4.45 2.30
N LEU A 83 -9.37 -4.02 1.12
CA LEU A 83 -8.72 -4.27 -0.15
C LEU A 83 -8.11 -2.96 -0.66
N VAL A 84 -6.82 -3.01 -0.96
CA VAL A 84 -6.07 -1.90 -1.55
C VAL A 84 -5.89 -2.18 -3.03
N ALA A 85 -6.44 -1.30 -3.87
CA ALA A 85 -6.10 -1.24 -5.29
C ALA A 85 -4.98 -0.19 -5.45
N LEU A 86 -3.76 -0.66 -5.73
CA LEU A 86 -2.61 0.20 -5.98
C LEU A 86 -2.28 0.22 -7.46
N SER A 87 -2.10 1.40 -8.04
CA SER A 87 -1.70 1.57 -9.43
C SER A 87 -0.60 2.63 -9.57
N GLY A 88 0.06 2.63 -10.74
CA GLY A 88 1.04 3.64 -11.12
C GLY A 88 1.70 3.28 -12.44
N ARG A 89 2.89 3.84 -12.67
CA ARG A 89 3.68 3.64 -13.90
C ARG A 89 5.05 3.07 -13.58
N LEU A 90 5.45 2.01 -14.27
CA LEU A 90 6.80 1.46 -14.20
C LEU A 90 7.63 1.97 -15.38
N ARG A 91 8.87 2.36 -15.13
CA ARG A 91 9.84 2.69 -16.18
C ARG A 91 10.55 1.41 -16.65
N VAL A 92 10.26 0.95 -17.86
CA VAL A 92 10.84 -0.26 -18.47
C VAL A 92 11.46 0.13 -19.80
N GLY A 93 12.78 0.01 -19.93
CA GLY A 93 13.48 0.30 -21.20
C GLY A 93 13.22 1.71 -21.75
N GLY A 94 13.03 2.70 -20.89
CA GLY A 94 12.72 4.09 -21.28
C GLY A 94 11.23 4.39 -21.48
N ALA A 95 10.38 3.38 -21.62
CA ALA A 95 8.92 3.54 -21.69
C ALA A 95 8.27 3.54 -20.31
N LEU A 96 7.15 4.27 -20.16
CA LEU A 96 6.28 4.21 -19.00
C LEU A 96 5.13 3.26 -19.26
N VAL A 97 5.05 2.18 -18.48
CA VAL A 97 4.03 1.14 -18.64
C VAL A 97 3.09 1.17 -17.42
N PRO A 98 1.77 1.21 -17.61
CA PRO A 98 0.82 1.09 -16.49
C PRO A 98 1.01 -0.22 -15.74
N ALA A 99 0.92 -0.16 -14.42
CA ALA A 99 0.93 -1.34 -13.56
C ALA A 99 -0.07 -1.16 -12.42
N ALA A 100 -0.71 -2.26 -12.04
CA ALA A 100 -1.64 -2.31 -10.92
C ALA A 100 -1.45 -3.61 -10.11
N TRP A 101 -1.82 -3.53 -8.84
CA TRP A 101 -1.81 -4.60 -7.86
C TRP A 101 -3.05 -4.48 -6.97
N ARG A 102 -3.58 -5.63 -6.55
CA ARG A 102 -4.63 -5.72 -5.53
C ARG A 102 -4.05 -6.41 -4.30
N ILE A 103 -4.25 -5.81 -3.13
CA ILE A 103 -3.60 -6.24 -1.89
C ILE A 103 -4.62 -6.20 -0.75
N GLY A 104 -4.93 -7.35 -0.17
CA GLY A 104 -5.77 -7.45 1.02
C GLY A 104 -4.96 -7.18 2.29
N LEU A 105 -5.48 -6.32 3.16
CA LEU A 105 -4.95 -6.10 4.51
C LEU A 105 -5.95 -6.68 5.51
N ALA A 106 -5.54 -7.73 6.21
CA ALA A 106 -6.36 -8.37 7.22
C ALA A 106 -6.36 -7.58 8.54
N SER A 107 -7.42 -7.70 9.33
CA SER A 107 -7.55 -7.03 10.64
C SER A 107 -6.53 -7.51 11.68
N ASN A 108 -6.03 -8.75 11.55
CA ASN A 108 -4.87 -9.22 12.32
C ASN A 108 -3.55 -8.60 11.85
N GLY A 109 -3.61 -7.73 10.82
CA GLY A 109 -2.55 -7.00 10.15
C GLY A 109 -1.55 -7.88 9.40
N THR A 110 -2.05 -8.96 8.81
CA THR A 110 -1.37 -9.70 7.74
C THR A 110 -1.73 -9.10 6.39
N THR A 111 -0.76 -8.94 5.49
CA THR A 111 -1.03 -8.55 4.10
C THR A 111 -1.03 -9.78 3.20
N VAL A 112 -2.11 -9.96 2.45
CA VAL A 112 -2.22 -10.99 1.41
C VAL A 112 -2.27 -10.27 0.07
N MET A 113 -1.28 -10.50 -0.80
CA MET A 113 -1.42 -10.07 -2.20
C MET A 113 -2.56 -10.85 -2.83
N ALA A 114 -3.59 -10.14 -3.30
CA ALA A 114 -4.58 -10.77 -4.15
C ALA A 114 -3.91 -11.00 -5.51
N VAL A 115 -3.77 -12.27 -5.87
CA VAL A 115 -3.37 -12.66 -7.21
C VAL A 115 -4.63 -12.57 -8.06
N ASP A 116 -4.62 -11.69 -9.07
CA ASP A 116 -5.60 -11.76 -10.15
C ASP A 116 -5.42 -13.08 -10.93
#